data_AF-A0A943G1F5-F1
#
_entry.id   AF-A0A943G1F5-F1
#
_cell.length_a   1.000
_cell.length_b   1.000
_cell.length_c   1.000
_cell.angle_alpha   90.00
_cell.angle_beta   90.00
_cell.angle_gamma   90.00
#
_symmetry.space_group_name_H-M   'P 1'
#
loop_
_entity.id
_entity.type
_entity.pdbx_description
1 polymer ?
#
loop_
_entity_poly.entity_id
_entity_poly.type
_entity_poly.pdbx_seq_one_letter_code
_entity_poly.pdbx_strand_id
1 'polypeptide(L)'
;MGLTYKTKLLMKTLEQLKELESKCLDGRDFNRLAKFIPYNMIKDFGMEPNEEYNNEERWNSTVVEFTRENVLKQLEEDVRFGFEKALNQRGISASLMFECVMMWNYILEEGLEDWDEDDYGFYGLPLFKATAVKYGWDNPIGEDSGRERKYDSQY
;
A
#
# COMPACT_ATOMS: atom_id res chain seq x y z
N MET A 1 4.63 -19.70 -34.04
CA MET A 1 3.67 -18.62 -33.69
C MET A 1 3.81 -18.35 -32.21
N GLY A 2 4.64 -17.37 -31.84
CA GLY A 2 4.77 -16.95 -30.44
C GLY A 2 3.65 -15.98 -30.11
N LEU A 3 2.60 -16.47 -29.46
CA LEU A 3 1.65 -15.60 -28.77
C LEU A 3 2.36 -15.09 -27.52
N THR A 4 3.03 -13.93 -27.62
CA THR A 4 3.26 -13.09 -26.46
C THR A 4 1.88 -12.65 -25.97
N TYR A 5 1.33 -13.40 -25.02
CA TYR A 5 0.24 -12.93 -24.19
C TYR A 5 0.79 -11.69 -23.48
N LYS A 6 0.44 -10.50 -23.97
CA LYS A 6 0.51 -9.30 -23.15
C LYS A 6 -0.44 -9.58 -21.99
N THR A 7 0.09 -10.07 -20.88
CA THR A 7 -0.63 -10.12 -19.61
C THR A 7 -1.18 -8.73 -19.42
N LYS A 8 -2.51 -8.61 -19.49
CA LYS A 8 -3.21 -7.37 -19.22
C LYS A 8 -2.65 -6.88 -17.87
N LEU A 9 -2.09 -5.68 -17.84
CA LEU A 9 -1.66 -5.07 -16.58
C LEU A 9 -2.91 -5.00 -15.69
N LEU A 10 -2.96 -5.91 -14.72
CA LEU A 10 -3.90 -5.89 -13.61
C LEU A 10 -3.32 -4.83 -12.68
N MET A 11 -3.77 -3.59 -12.85
CA MET A 11 -3.53 -2.50 -11.93
C MET A 11 -4.53 -1.41 -12.27
N LYS A 12 -5.13 -0.79 -11.26
CA LYS A 12 -5.99 0.37 -11.45
C LYS A 12 -5.18 1.52 -12.00
N THR A 13 -5.81 2.32 -12.86
CA THR A 13 -5.29 3.61 -13.33
C THR A 13 -5.57 4.71 -12.31
N LEU A 14 -4.82 5.81 -12.34
CA LEU A 14 -5.11 6.98 -11.50
C LEU A 14 -6.54 7.50 -11.70
N GLU A 15 -7.09 7.42 -12.92
CA GLU A 15 -8.47 7.79 -13.20
C GLU A 15 -9.49 6.94 -12.42
N GLN A 16 -9.22 5.65 -12.24
CA GLN A 16 -10.07 4.76 -11.44
C GLN A 16 -9.93 4.98 -9.93
N LEU A 17 -8.93 5.73 -9.49
CA LEU A 17 -8.63 5.97 -8.08
C LEU A 17 -9.10 7.34 -7.58
N LYS A 18 -9.72 8.18 -8.42
CA LYS A 18 -10.17 9.54 -8.04
C LYS A 18 -11.16 9.54 -6.87
N GLU A 19 -12.04 8.54 -6.82
CA GLU A 19 -13.04 8.38 -5.75
C GLU A 19 -12.52 7.56 -4.56
N LEU A 20 -11.22 7.24 -4.53
CA LEU A 20 -10.63 6.57 -3.38
C LEU A 20 -10.62 7.55 -2.20
N GLU A 21 -10.94 7.05 -1.00
CA GLU A 21 -10.85 7.82 0.24
C GLU A 21 -9.73 7.28 1.12
N SER A 22 -9.04 8.19 1.82
CA SER A 22 -8.04 7.84 2.82
C SER A 22 -8.68 7.05 3.96
N LYS A 23 -8.07 5.92 4.34
CA LYS A 23 -8.44 5.14 5.53
C LYS A 23 -7.51 5.42 6.71
N CYS A 24 -6.32 5.97 6.44
CA CYS A 24 -5.41 6.37 7.50
C CYS A 24 -5.84 7.68 8.18
N LEU A 25 -5.87 7.69 9.52
CA LEU A 25 -6.18 8.89 10.31
C LEU A 25 -5.20 10.06 10.10
N ASP A 26 -3.97 9.77 9.66
CA ASP A 26 -2.93 10.75 9.36
C ASP A 26 -2.68 10.93 7.85
N GLY A 27 -3.55 10.36 7.00
CA GLY A 27 -3.47 10.44 5.55
C GLY A 27 -2.21 9.81 4.95
N ARG A 28 -1.51 8.94 5.68
CA ARG A 28 -0.21 8.41 5.24
C ARG A 28 -0.28 7.49 4.01
N ASP A 29 -1.41 6.85 3.78
CA ASP A 29 -1.76 6.11 2.57
C ASP A 29 -1.77 7.07 1.37
N PHE A 30 -2.51 8.16 1.50
CA PHE A 30 -2.65 9.20 0.47
C PHE A 30 -1.35 9.97 0.25
N ASN A 31 -0.56 10.23 1.29
CA ASN A 31 0.78 10.81 1.16
C ASN A 31 1.72 9.90 0.35
N ARG A 32 1.53 8.58 0.36
CA ARG A 32 2.32 7.68 -0.51
C ARG A 32 1.77 7.65 -1.92
N LEU A 33 0.45 7.64 -2.09
CA LEU A 33 -0.20 7.69 -3.40
C LEU A 33 0.12 9.01 -4.13
N ALA A 34 0.22 10.12 -3.40
CA ALA A 34 0.56 11.45 -3.92
C ALA A 34 1.86 11.47 -4.73
N LYS A 35 2.83 10.60 -4.41
CA LYS A 35 4.10 10.47 -5.16
C LYS A 35 3.88 10.09 -6.63
N PHE A 36 2.71 9.59 -7.00
CA PHE A 36 2.38 9.13 -8.35
C PHE A 36 1.39 10.03 -9.08
N ILE A 37 0.77 10.98 -8.38
CA ILE A 37 -0.30 11.80 -8.93
C ILE A 37 0.31 13.06 -9.55
N PRO A 38 0.12 13.33 -10.85
CA PRO A 38 0.58 14.57 -11.46
C PRO A 38 -0.23 15.77 -10.98
N TYR A 39 0.36 16.98 -11.04
CA TYR A 39 -0.23 18.20 -10.47
C TYR A 39 -1.65 18.49 -10.97
N ASN A 40 -1.93 18.20 -12.24
CA ASN A 40 -3.25 18.40 -12.85
C ASN A 40 -4.35 17.45 -12.32
N MET A 41 -3.98 16.40 -11.58
CA MET A 41 -4.92 15.43 -11.00
C MET A 41 -5.08 15.56 -9.48
N ILE A 42 -4.22 16.30 -8.76
CA ILE A 42 -4.18 16.32 -7.29
C ILE A 42 -5.53 16.68 -6.65
N LYS A 43 -6.26 17.63 -7.26
CA LYS A 43 -7.57 18.07 -6.77
C LYS A 43 -8.63 16.98 -6.90
N ASP A 44 -8.51 16.11 -7.89
CA ASP A 44 -9.42 14.98 -8.08
C ASP A 44 -9.25 13.94 -6.96
N PHE A 45 -8.12 13.95 -6.24
CA PHE A 45 -7.86 13.11 -5.07
C PHE A 45 -8.11 13.83 -3.73
N GLY A 46 -8.69 15.03 -3.75
CA GLY A 46 -8.90 15.84 -2.54
C GLY A 46 -7.61 16.32 -1.87
N MET A 47 -6.49 16.36 -2.62
CA MET A 47 -5.19 16.78 -2.11
C MET A 47 -4.90 18.24 -2.47
N GLU A 48 -4.19 18.94 -1.58
CA GLU A 48 -3.66 20.27 -1.83
C GLU A 48 -2.14 20.28 -1.68
N PRO A 49 -1.40 20.90 -2.62
CA PRO A 49 0.04 21.02 -2.52
C PRO A 49 0.41 22.01 -1.41
N ASN A 50 1.47 21.71 -0.67
CA ASN A 50 2.02 22.67 0.29
C ASN A 50 2.70 23.86 -0.41
N GLU A 51 3.15 24.85 0.36
CA GLU A 51 3.79 26.07 -0.19
C GLU A 51 5.04 25.78 -1.04
N GLU A 52 5.80 24.73 -0.73
CA GLU A 52 7.04 24.38 -1.42
C GLU A 52 6.78 23.84 -2.84
N TYR A 53 5.69 23.08 -3.01
CA TYR A 53 5.29 22.38 -4.24
C TYR A 53 4.02 22.97 -4.87
N ASN A 54 3.72 24.24 -4.61
CA ASN A 54 2.45 24.89 -4.99
C ASN A 54 2.26 25.15 -6.50
N ASN A 55 3.19 24.75 -7.35
CA ASN A 55 3.10 24.90 -8.80
C ASN A 55 3.46 23.60 -9.53
N GLU A 56 2.99 23.50 -10.77
CA GLU A 56 3.08 22.30 -11.60
C GLU A 56 4.51 21.80 -11.80
N GLU A 57 5.45 22.69 -12.10
CA GLU A 57 6.85 22.33 -12.35
C GLU A 57 7.48 21.68 -11.11
N ARG A 58 7.32 22.30 -9.94
CA ARG A 58 7.87 21.78 -8.68
C ARG A 58 7.22 20.48 -8.26
N TRP A 59 5.88 20.40 -8.31
CA TRP A 59 5.17 19.18 -7.97
C TRP A 59 5.57 18.04 -8.89
N ASN A 60 5.48 18.22 -10.21
CA ASN A 60 5.77 17.16 -11.17
C ASN A 60 7.24 16.73 -11.14
N SER A 61 8.16 17.53 -10.59
CA SER A 61 9.56 17.13 -10.40
C SER A 61 9.76 16.01 -9.37
N THR A 62 8.77 15.77 -8.49
CA THR A 62 8.81 14.70 -7.48
C THR A 62 7.96 13.49 -7.85
N VAL A 63 7.16 13.60 -8.91
CA VAL A 63 6.23 12.56 -9.35
C VAL A 63 7.01 11.40 -9.97
N VAL A 64 6.74 10.21 -9.44
CA VAL A 64 7.21 8.94 -9.97
C VAL A 64 6.17 8.40 -10.93
N GLU A 65 6.61 7.82 -12.06
CA GLU A 65 5.69 7.21 -13.02
C GLU A 65 4.86 6.10 -12.36
N PHE A 66 3.53 6.16 -12.53
CA PHE A 66 2.59 5.19 -11.95
C PHE A 66 2.60 3.87 -12.72
N THR A 67 3.61 3.06 -12.45
CA THR A 67 3.79 1.73 -13.02
C THR A 67 3.69 0.67 -11.92
N ARG A 68 3.33 -0.55 -12.31
CA ARG A 68 3.33 -1.73 -11.42
C ARG A 68 4.66 -1.88 -10.68
N GLU A 69 5.79 -1.69 -11.37
CA GLU A 69 7.12 -1.82 -10.77
C GLU A 69 7.34 -0.80 -9.64
N ASN A 70 6.97 0.46 -9.86
CA ASN A 70 7.16 1.49 -8.85
C ASN A 70 6.17 1.36 -7.68
N VAL A 71 4.94 0.91 -7.93
CA VAL A 71 3.98 0.55 -6.87
C VAL A 71 4.52 -0.60 -6.03
N LEU A 72 5.07 -1.64 -6.64
CA LEU A 72 5.67 -2.77 -5.91
C LEU A 72 6.86 -2.35 -5.05
N LYS A 73 7.71 -1.43 -5.52
CA LYS A 73 8.82 -0.88 -4.71
C LYS A 73 8.29 -0.19 -3.44
N GLN A 74 7.25 0.63 -3.57
CA GLN A 74 6.64 1.31 -2.43
C GLN A 74 5.95 0.31 -1.48
N LEU A 75 5.25 -0.69 -2.04
CA LEU A 75 4.59 -1.74 -1.29
C LEU A 75 5.59 -2.62 -0.52
N GLU A 76 6.72 -2.99 -1.10
CA GLU A 76 7.77 -3.77 -0.44
C GLU A 76 8.29 -3.04 0.82
N GLU A 77 8.56 -1.73 0.69
CA GLU A 77 8.97 -0.90 1.83
C GLU A 77 7.89 -0.82 2.91
N ASP A 78 6.62 -0.69 2.50
CA ASP A 78 5.49 -0.61 3.40
C ASP A 78 5.18 -1.92 4.11
N VAL A 79 5.33 -3.07 3.44
CA VAL A 79 5.24 -4.40 4.05
C VAL A 79 6.35 -4.61 5.07
N ARG A 80 7.60 -4.27 4.73
CA ARG A 80 8.73 -4.34 5.66
C ARG A 80 8.49 -3.49 6.91
N PHE A 81 8.03 -2.25 6.71
CA PHE A 81 7.72 -1.35 7.82
C PHE A 81 6.50 -1.84 8.62
N GLY A 82 5.49 -2.40 7.95
CA GLY A 82 4.32 -3.03 8.57
C GLY A 82 4.72 -4.16 9.51
N PHE A 83 5.57 -5.10 9.06
CA PHE A 83 6.16 -6.14 9.91
C PHE A 83 6.88 -5.55 11.12
N GLU A 84 7.73 -4.52 10.92
CA GLU A 84 8.42 -3.86 12.03
C GLU A 84 7.43 -3.34 13.08
N LYS A 85 6.31 -2.71 12.66
CA LYS A 85 5.32 -2.19 13.61
C LYS A 85 4.52 -3.30 14.28
N ALA A 86 4.14 -4.33 13.54
CA ALA A 86 3.37 -5.45 14.06
C ALA A 86 4.18 -6.27 15.08
N LEU A 87 5.43 -6.61 14.77
CA LEU A 87 6.30 -7.37 15.67
C LEU A 87 6.71 -6.60 16.93
N ASN A 88 6.73 -5.27 16.84
CA ASN A 88 6.91 -4.39 18.01
C ASN A 88 5.56 -4.02 18.68
N GLN A 89 4.45 -4.64 18.29
CA GLN A 89 3.11 -4.43 18.86
C GLN A 89 2.67 -2.96 18.91
N ARG A 90 3.10 -2.16 17.93
CA ARG A 90 2.77 -0.73 17.84
C ARG A 90 1.39 -0.54 17.22
N GLY A 91 0.33 -0.76 18.01
CA GLY A 91 -1.07 -0.80 17.55
C GLY A 91 -1.44 0.24 16.49
N ILE A 92 -1.40 1.54 16.81
CA ILE A 92 -1.77 2.61 15.87
C ILE A 92 -0.87 2.61 14.61
N SER A 93 0.43 2.36 14.78
CA SER A 93 1.34 2.38 13.63
C SER A 93 1.14 1.17 12.73
N ALA A 94 0.88 0.00 13.31
CA ALA A 94 0.61 -1.24 12.58
C ALA A 94 -0.73 -1.16 11.84
N SER A 95 -1.79 -0.63 12.48
CA SER A 95 -3.09 -0.46 11.83
C SER A 95 -3.00 0.48 10.62
N LEU A 96 -2.29 1.60 10.74
CA LEU A 96 -2.11 2.51 9.60
C LEU A 96 -1.25 1.91 8.48
N MET A 97 -0.33 0.99 8.80
CA MET A 97 0.41 0.25 7.77
C MET A 97 -0.41 -0.86 7.12
N PHE A 98 -1.32 -1.47 7.87
CA PHE A 98 -2.30 -2.42 7.35
C PHE A 98 -3.17 -1.76 6.28
N GLU A 99 -3.72 -0.57 6.57
CA GLU A 99 -4.46 0.24 5.59
C GLU A 99 -3.63 0.59 4.34
N CYS A 100 -2.35 0.97 4.51
CA CYS A 100 -1.46 1.24 3.37
C CYS A 100 -1.28 0.00 2.47
N VAL A 101 -1.05 -1.17 3.06
CA VAL A 101 -0.84 -2.42 2.31
C VAL A 101 -2.14 -2.88 1.64
N MET A 102 -3.30 -2.73 2.28
CA MET A 102 -4.60 -2.97 1.66
C MET A 102 -4.82 -2.06 0.45
N MET A 103 -4.55 -0.75 0.58
CA MET A 103 -4.66 0.20 -0.53
C MET A 103 -3.81 -0.23 -1.73
N TRP A 104 -2.55 -0.64 -1.50
CA TRP A 104 -1.68 -1.06 -2.58
C TRP A 104 -2.13 -2.36 -3.25
N ASN A 105 -2.59 -3.35 -2.47
CA ASN A 105 -3.12 -4.58 -3.05
C ASN A 105 -4.42 -4.31 -3.82
N TYR A 106 -5.30 -3.42 -3.34
CA TYR A 106 -6.46 -2.92 -4.08
C TYR A 106 -6.05 -2.27 -5.41
N ILE A 107 -4.98 -1.47 -5.42
CA ILE A 107 -4.45 -0.86 -6.65
C ILE A 107 -3.92 -1.92 -7.62
N LEU A 108 -3.24 -2.95 -7.12
CA LEU A 108 -2.58 -3.98 -7.94
C LEU A 108 -3.55 -5.02 -8.52
N GLU A 109 -4.69 -5.32 -7.91
CA GLU A 109 -5.67 -6.28 -8.47
C GLU A 109 -5.06 -7.67 -8.81
N GLU A 110 -4.14 -8.16 -7.98
CA GLU A 110 -3.45 -9.43 -8.18
C GLU A 110 -3.89 -10.56 -7.22
N GLY A 111 -5.06 -10.46 -6.61
CA GLY A 111 -5.65 -11.48 -5.74
C GLY A 111 -5.36 -11.28 -4.25
N LEU A 112 -5.10 -10.05 -3.82
CA LEU A 112 -4.97 -9.66 -2.41
C LEU A 112 -5.84 -8.43 -2.07
N GLU A 113 -6.91 -8.20 -2.81
CA GLU A 113 -7.79 -7.02 -2.66
C GLU A 113 -8.78 -7.19 -1.52
N ASP A 114 -9.17 -8.44 -1.24
CA ASP A 114 -10.27 -8.80 -0.36
C ASP A 114 -9.80 -9.04 1.09
N TRP A 115 -9.27 -8.00 1.72
CA TRP A 115 -8.99 -7.95 3.17
C TRP A 115 -9.89 -6.90 3.80
N ASP A 116 -10.35 -7.14 5.03
CA ASP A 116 -11.18 -6.19 5.78
C ASP A 116 -10.51 -5.72 7.08
N GLU A 117 -11.13 -4.75 7.75
CA GLU A 117 -10.63 -4.18 9.01
C GLU A 117 -10.55 -5.24 10.14
N ASP A 118 -11.38 -6.29 10.10
CA ASP A 118 -11.36 -7.36 11.11
C ASP A 118 -10.14 -8.28 10.94
N ASP A 119 -9.60 -8.39 9.72
CA ASP A 119 -8.33 -9.07 9.44
C ASP A 119 -7.09 -8.35 10.00
N TYR A 120 -7.25 -7.16 10.57
CA TYR A 120 -6.19 -6.51 11.35
C TYR A 120 -5.82 -7.30 12.62
N GLY A 121 -6.64 -8.27 13.03
CA GLY A 121 -6.28 -9.21 14.10
C GLY A 121 -4.82 -9.66 13.99
N PHE A 122 -4.10 -9.69 15.12
CA PHE A 122 -2.66 -9.96 15.17
C PHE A 122 -1.79 -8.87 14.52
N TYR A 123 -2.17 -7.61 14.69
CA TYR A 123 -1.46 -6.43 14.17
C TYR A 123 -1.25 -6.44 12.64
N GLY A 124 -2.13 -7.11 11.89
CA GLY A 124 -2.07 -7.18 10.42
C GLY A 124 -1.01 -8.14 9.86
N LEU A 125 -0.35 -8.96 10.70
CA LEU A 125 0.67 -9.91 10.26
C LEU A 125 0.21 -10.85 9.12
N PRO A 126 -1.03 -11.38 9.11
CA PRO A 126 -1.48 -12.26 8.03
C PRO A 126 -1.43 -11.58 6.65
N LEU A 127 -1.85 -10.32 6.55
CA LEU A 127 -1.79 -9.54 5.29
C LEU A 127 -0.34 -9.29 4.87
N PHE A 128 0.52 -8.85 5.80
CA PHE A 128 1.93 -8.58 5.50
C PHE A 128 2.64 -9.85 5.01
N LYS A 129 2.39 -11.00 5.65
CA LYS A 129 2.90 -12.30 5.20
C LYS A 129 2.35 -12.68 3.83
N ALA A 130 1.04 -12.62 3.61
CA ALA A 130 0.44 -12.99 2.33
C ALA A 130 1.03 -12.17 1.18
N THR A 131 1.20 -10.86 1.41
CA THR A 131 1.80 -9.94 0.45
C THR A 131 3.29 -10.25 0.21
N ALA A 132 4.09 -10.45 1.26
CA ALA A 132 5.50 -10.79 1.13
C ALA A 132 5.72 -12.11 0.39
N VAL A 133 4.95 -13.15 0.73
CA VAL A 133 5.02 -14.47 0.07
C VAL A 133 4.65 -14.37 -1.41
N LYS A 134 3.60 -13.62 -1.75
CA LYS A 134 3.15 -13.43 -3.14
C LYS A 134 4.26 -12.87 -4.04
N TYR A 135 5.02 -11.91 -3.53
CA TYR A 135 6.04 -11.21 -4.32
C TYR A 135 7.47 -11.70 -4.07
N GLY A 136 7.66 -12.69 -3.19
CA GLY A 136 8.98 -13.26 -2.88
C GLY A 136 9.87 -12.34 -2.04
N TRP A 137 9.28 -11.50 -1.21
CA TRP A 137 9.99 -10.59 -0.29
C TRP A 137 10.32 -11.26 1.04
N ASP A 138 11.11 -10.58 1.87
CA ASP A 138 11.47 -11.04 3.21
C ASP A 138 10.22 -11.23 4.09
N ASN A 139 10.17 -12.35 4.81
CA ASN A 139 9.08 -12.73 5.70
C ASN A 139 9.67 -13.08 7.08
N PRO A 140 9.72 -12.12 8.02
CA PRO A 140 10.41 -12.30 9.31
C PRO A 140 9.70 -13.27 10.26
N ILE A 141 8.46 -13.68 9.96
CA ILE A 141 7.72 -14.67 10.77
C ILE A 141 7.86 -16.10 10.23
N GLY A 142 8.53 -16.29 9.10
CA GLY A 142 8.79 -17.62 8.52
C GLY A 142 7.50 -18.42 8.29
N GLU A 143 7.46 -19.64 8.82
CA GLU A 143 6.33 -20.56 8.64
C GLU A 143 5.07 -20.15 9.42
N ASP A 144 5.19 -19.29 10.42
CA ASP A 144 4.05 -18.82 11.22
C ASP A 144 3.00 -18.15 10.32
N SER A 145 1.74 -18.50 10.51
CA SER A 145 0.60 -17.92 9.80
C SER A 145 0.39 -16.43 10.07
N GLY A 146 0.96 -15.91 11.16
CA GLY A 146 0.68 -14.57 11.66
C GLY A 146 -0.61 -14.52 12.50
N ARG A 147 -1.26 -15.66 12.75
CA ARG A 147 -2.47 -15.80 13.60
C ARG A 147 -2.20 -16.56 14.89
N GLU A 148 -0.93 -16.78 15.23
CA GLU A 148 -0.54 -17.48 16.45
C GLU A 148 -0.85 -16.61 17.68
N ARG A 149 -1.21 -17.26 18.80
CA ARG A 149 -1.52 -16.59 20.06
C ARG A 149 -0.41 -15.66 20.57
N LYS A 150 0.86 -15.90 20.22
CA LYS A 150 1.99 -15.03 20.58
C LYS A 150 1.97 -13.65 19.90
N TYR A 151 1.14 -13.49 18.88
CA TYR A 151 0.96 -12.25 18.13
C TYR A 151 -0.39 -11.57 18.41
N ASP A 152 -1.22 -12.17 19.25
CA ASP A 152 -2.58 -11.68 19.52
C ASP A 152 -2.52 -10.29 20.15
N SER A 153 -3.21 -9.32 19.54
CA SER A 153 -3.28 -7.94 20.01
C SER A 153 -4.13 -7.75 21.26
N GLN A 154 -4.85 -8.79 21.69
CA GLN A 154 -5.70 -8.78 22.89
C GLN A 154 -5.02 -9.40 24.13
N TYR A 155 -3.77 -9.86 24.02
CA TYR A 155 -2.99 -10.44 25.12
C TYR A 155 -1.96 -9.48 25.72
#